data_AF-A0A1A9GKD5-F1
#
_entry.id   AF-A0A1A9GKD5-F1
#
_cell.length_a   1.000
_cell.length_b   1.000
_cell.length_c   1.000
_cell.angle_alpha   90.00
_cell.angle_beta   90.00
_cell.angle_gamma   90.00
#
_symmetry.space_group_name_H-M   'P 1'
#
loop_
_entity.id
_entity.type
_entity.pdbx_description
1 polymer ?
#
loop_
_entity_poly.entity_id
_entity_poly.type
_entity_poly.pdbx_seq_one_letter_code
_entity_poly.pdbx_strand_id
1 'polypeptide(L)'
;MATMKLSRALSAATASYGVFALVQPDHLPDALGSARGDRDGYRLLAQAYGVRDLAISSAGMFGSPAVVRAAMRMRIAMDLGDCALLALRTEGDVRRKVMGVTLGWGALNIAALLIDRRD
;
A
#
# COMPACT_ATOMS: atom_id res chain seq x y z
N MET A 1 20.00 -8.91 -16.95
CA MET A 1 19.04 -7.78 -16.90
C MET A 1 18.01 -8.14 -15.85
N ALA A 2 18.09 -7.52 -14.65
CA ALA A 2 17.25 -7.86 -13.51
C ALA A 2 15.76 -7.85 -13.92
N THR A 3 15.09 -8.98 -13.73
CA THR A 3 13.71 -9.18 -14.20
C THR A 3 12.67 -8.53 -13.28
N MET A 4 13.11 -8.00 -12.12
CA MET A 4 12.29 -7.32 -11.11
C MET A 4 11.07 -8.15 -10.70
N LYS A 5 11.22 -9.48 -10.59
CA LYS A 5 10.08 -10.41 -10.49
C LYS A 5 9.31 -10.20 -9.20
N LEU A 6 10.00 -10.06 -8.06
CA LEU A 6 9.35 -9.89 -6.77
C LEU A 6 8.70 -8.52 -6.66
N SER A 7 9.36 -7.48 -7.16
CA SER A 7 8.85 -6.11 -7.21
C SER A 7 7.59 -6.02 -8.08
N ARG A 8 7.57 -6.68 -9.24
CA ARG A 8 6.38 -6.78 -10.10
C ARG A 8 5.26 -7.56 -9.43
N ALA A 9 5.58 -8.66 -8.73
CA ALA A 9 4.59 -9.44 -8.00
C ALA A 9 3.93 -8.65 -6.86
N LEU A 10 4.70 -7.92 -6.05
CA LEU A 10 4.15 -7.04 -5.02
C LEU A 10 3.39 -5.85 -5.60
N SER A 11 3.84 -5.32 -6.72
CA SER A 11 3.08 -4.31 -7.47
C SER A 11 1.75 -4.89 -7.93
N ALA A 12 1.71 -6.11 -8.47
CA ALA A 12 0.46 -6.77 -8.85
C ALA A 12 -0.48 -6.98 -7.65
N ALA A 13 0.04 -7.45 -6.51
CA ALA A 13 -0.75 -7.61 -5.30
C ALA A 13 -1.34 -6.27 -4.82
N THR A 14 -0.54 -5.21 -4.84
CA THR A 14 -0.97 -3.86 -4.43
C THR A 14 -1.98 -3.26 -5.40
N ALA A 15 -1.80 -3.44 -6.71
CA ALA A 15 -2.77 -3.02 -7.72
C ALA A 15 -4.13 -3.73 -7.55
N SER A 16 -4.10 -5.04 -7.29
CA SER A 16 -5.31 -5.81 -6.99
C SER A 16 -6.02 -5.31 -5.73
N TYR A 17 -5.27 -4.99 -4.67
CA TYR A 17 -5.83 -4.35 -3.49
C TYR A 17 -6.42 -2.96 -3.80
N GLY A 18 -5.74 -2.16 -4.64
CA GLY A 18 -6.25 -0.86 -5.07
C GLY A 18 -7.58 -0.96 -5.80
N VAL A 19 -7.73 -1.93 -6.72
CA VAL A 19 -9.00 -2.23 -7.38
C VAL A 19 -10.05 -2.66 -6.35
N PHE A 20 -9.71 -3.56 -5.43
CA PHE A 20 -10.62 -4.00 -4.37
C PHE A 20 -11.11 -2.81 -3.52
N ALA A 21 -10.22 -1.89 -3.13
CA ALA A 21 -10.58 -0.70 -2.35
C ALA A 21 -11.53 0.25 -3.10
N LEU A 22 -11.43 0.32 -4.43
CA LEU A 22 -12.34 1.11 -5.26
C LEU A 22 -13.72 0.45 -5.43
N VAL A 23 -13.75 -0.88 -5.59
CA VAL A 23 -14.99 -1.64 -5.77
C VAL A 23 -15.73 -1.81 -4.45
N GLN A 24 -15.01 -1.99 -3.33
CA GLN A 24 -15.56 -2.24 -2.00
C GLN A 24 -14.99 -1.23 -0.99
N PRO A 25 -15.35 0.07 -1.06
CA PRO A 25 -14.79 1.09 -0.18
C PRO A 25 -15.18 0.91 1.30
N ASP A 26 -16.26 0.20 1.60
CA ASP A 26 -16.71 -0.10 2.96
C ASP A 26 -15.77 -1.04 3.74
N HIS A 27 -14.84 -1.74 3.07
CA HIS A 27 -13.91 -2.64 3.74
C HIS A 27 -13.05 -1.94 4.81
N LEU A 28 -12.69 -0.67 4.59
CA LEU A 28 -11.84 0.10 5.49
C LEU A 28 -12.57 0.51 6.77
N PRO A 29 -13.74 1.18 6.73
CA PRO A 29 -14.48 1.47 7.97
C PRO A 29 -14.85 0.20 8.76
N ASP A 30 -15.15 -0.91 8.07
CA ASP A 30 -15.43 -2.20 8.72
C ASP A 30 -14.21 -2.77 9.44
N ALA A 31 -13.04 -2.76 8.79
CA ALA A 31 -11.79 -3.28 9.38
C ALA A 31 -11.32 -2.48 10.61
N LEU A 32 -11.62 -1.18 10.62
CA LEU A 32 -11.28 -0.26 11.70
C LEU A 32 -12.36 -0.17 12.80
N GLY A 33 -13.47 -0.91 12.66
CA GLY A 33 -14.52 -0.96 13.68
C GLY A 33 -15.24 0.38 13.87
N SER A 34 -15.36 1.18 12.81
CA SER A 34 -15.85 2.56 12.88
C SER A 34 -17.37 2.69 13.04
N ALA A 35 -18.02 1.79 13.81
CA ALA A 35 -19.46 1.77 14.02
C ALA A 35 -20.05 3.08 14.60
N ARG A 36 -19.20 3.97 15.14
CA ARG A 36 -19.54 5.32 15.62
C ARG A 36 -18.69 6.45 15.01
N GLY A 37 -17.86 6.17 14.00
CA GLY A 37 -16.93 7.13 13.39
C GLY A 37 -17.38 7.65 12.03
N ASP A 38 -16.62 8.59 11.46
CA ASP A 38 -16.82 9.15 10.11
C ASP A 38 -16.60 8.10 9.02
N ARG A 39 -17.64 7.28 8.76
CA ARG A 39 -17.59 6.22 7.75
C ARG A 39 -17.36 6.79 6.35
N ASP A 40 -17.93 7.94 6.03
CA ASP A 40 -17.79 8.56 4.72
C ASP A 40 -16.35 9.02 4.48
N GLY A 41 -15.71 9.61 5.50
CA GLY A 41 -14.27 9.91 5.49
C GLY A 41 -13.40 8.67 5.27
N TYR A 42 -13.72 7.55 5.93
CA TYR A 42 -12.99 6.29 5.71
C TYR A 42 -13.23 5.70 4.31
N ARG A 43 -14.43 5.79 3.75
CA ARG A 43 -14.68 5.37 2.35
C ARG A 43 -13.89 6.22 1.37
N LEU A 44 -13.88 7.54 1.56
CA LEU A 44 -13.09 8.45 0.74
C LEU A 44 -11.60 8.11 0.84
N LEU A 45 -11.10 7.82 2.04
CA LEU A 45 -9.72 7.42 2.26
C LEU A 45 -9.39 6.09 1.55
N ALA A 46 -10.29 5.10 1.63
CA ALA A 46 -10.13 3.83 0.92
C ALA A 46 -10.04 4.04 -0.59
N GLN A 47 -10.90 4.88 -1.17
CA GLN A 47 -10.87 5.20 -2.58
C GLN A 47 -9.61 5.98 -2.98
N ALA A 48 -9.20 6.96 -2.17
CA ALA A 48 -7.98 7.73 -2.41
C ALA A 48 -6.73 6.83 -2.42
N TYR A 49 -6.62 5.92 -1.46
CA TYR A 49 -5.59 4.88 -1.46
C TYR A 49 -5.72 3.97 -2.67
N GLY A 50 -6.94 3.54 -3.01
CA GLY A 50 -7.20 2.69 -4.16
C GLY A 50 -6.70 3.27 -5.48
N VAL A 51 -7.01 4.54 -5.78
CA VAL A 51 -6.54 5.23 -6.99
C VAL A 51 -5.02 5.35 -7.00
N ARG A 52 -4.43 5.84 -5.90
CA ARG A 52 -3.00 6.07 -5.76
C ARG A 52 -2.20 4.77 -5.94
N ASP A 53 -2.60 3.74 -5.21
CA ASP A 53 -1.93 2.45 -5.20
C ASP A 53 -2.06 1.77 -6.57
N LEU A 54 -3.24 1.80 -7.20
CA LEU A 54 -3.42 1.27 -8.55
C LEU A 54 -2.53 1.98 -9.58
N ALA A 55 -2.44 3.31 -9.55
CA ALA A 55 -1.63 4.07 -10.49
C ALA A 55 -0.13 3.75 -10.37
N ILE A 56 0.40 3.79 -9.14
CA ILE A 56 1.83 3.54 -8.89
C ILE A 56 2.20 2.09 -9.14
N SER A 57 1.36 1.17 -8.69
CA SER A 57 1.62 -0.25 -8.87
C SER A 57 1.46 -0.70 -10.31
N SER A 58 0.61 -0.05 -11.12
CA SER A 58 0.60 -0.29 -12.58
C SER A 58 1.95 0.06 -13.21
N ALA A 59 2.58 1.17 -12.81
CA ALA A 59 3.94 1.49 -13.23
C ALA A 59 4.97 0.45 -12.73
N GLY A 60 4.80 -0.05 -11.49
CA GLY A 60 5.61 -1.13 -10.92
C GLY A 60 5.43 -2.49 -11.60
N MET A 61 4.28 -2.75 -12.22
CA MET A 61 3.97 -3.99 -12.92
C MET A 61 4.45 -4.00 -14.37
N PHE A 62 4.31 -2.89 -15.09
CA PHE A 62 4.49 -2.84 -16.54
C PHE A 62 5.67 -1.98 -17.00
N GLY A 63 6.28 -1.21 -16.10
CA GLY A 63 7.38 -0.32 -16.43
C GLY A 63 8.69 -1.02 -16.79
N SER A 64 9.63 -0.24 -17.33
CA SER A 64 11.04 -0.66 -17.45
C SER A 64 11.66 -0.91 -16.07
N PRO A 65 12.78 -1.63 -15.95
CA PRO A 65 13.41 -1.86 -14.64
C PRO A 65 13.69 -0.59 -13.83
N ALA A 66 14.00 0.53 -14.50
CA ALA A 66 14.18 1.82 -13.83
C ALA A 66 12.86 2.36 -13.25
N VAL A 67 11.77 2.28 -14.03
CA VAL A 67 10.43 2.67 -13.59
C VAL A 67 9.94 1.79 -12.43
N VAL A 68 10.17 0.47 -12.50
CA VAL A 68 9.81 -0.45 -11.40
C VAL A 68 10.53 -0.06 -10.11
N ARG A 69 11.83 0.22 -10.18
CA ARG A 69 12.59 0.68 -8.99
C ARG A 69 12.05 1.99 -8.42
N ALA A 70 11.66 2.94 -9.28
CA ALA A 70 11.08 4.21 -8.84
C ALA A 70 9.71 3.97 -8.17
N ALA A 71 8.84 3.18 -8.79
CA ALA A 71 7.54 2.81 -8.25
C ALA A 71 7.64 2.14 -6.87
N MET A 72 8.57 1.18 -6.71
CA MET A 72 8.81 0.52 -5.43
C MET A 72 9.29 1.49 -4.35
N ARG A 73 10.20 2.42 -4.68
CA ARG A 73 10.65 3.45 -3.74
C ARG A 73 9.51 4.36 -3.29
N MET A 74 8.66 4.77 -4.23
CA MET A 74 7.46 5.55 -3.90
C MET A 74 6.52 4.75 -3.01
N ARG A 75 6.29 3.46 -3.29
CA ARG A 75 5.43 2.62 -2.46
C ARG A 75 5.95 2.47 -1.04
N ILE A 76 7.25 2.26 -0.87
CA ILE A 76 7.91 2.20 0.44
C ILE A 76 7.76 3.55 1.18
N ALA A 77 8.00 4.67 0.50
CA ALA A 77 7.82 5.98 1.11
C ALA A 77 6.36 6.22 1.55
N MET A 78 5.39 5.75 0.77
CA MET A 78 3.97 5.82 1.11
C MET A 78 3.62 4.93 2.30
N ASP A 79 4.12 3.69 2.35
CA ASP A 79 3.91 2.80 3.50
C ASP A 79 4.43 3.43 4.80
N LEU A 80 5.63 4.00 4.77
CA LEU A 80 6.21 4.67 5.93
C LEU A 80 5.48 5.96 6.30
N GLY A 81 5.06 6.75 5.29
CA GLY A 81 4.29 7.97 5.48
C GLY A 81 2.91 7.70 6.07
N ASP A 82 2.18 6.72 5.52
CA ASP A 82 0.88 6.28 6.03
C ASP A 82 1.04 5.76 7.47
N CYS A 83 2.08 4.97 7.75
CA CYS A 83 2.38 4.53 9.12
C CYS A 83 2.54 5.71 10.08
N ALA A 84 3.38 6.68 9.72
CA ALA A 84 3.68 7.82 10.57
C ALA A 84 2.42 8.67 10.82
N LEU A 85 1.68 9.01 9.76
CA LEU A 85 0.49 9.85 9.87
C LEU A 85 -0.64 9.15 10.63
N LEU A 86 -0.91 7.88 10.32
CA LEU A 86 -2.02 7.14 10.93
C LEU A 86 -1.70 6.77 12.39
N ALA A 87 -0.47 6.36 12.70
CA ALA A 87 -0.10 6.01 14.07
C ALA A 87 -0.16 7.23 15.02
N LEU A 88 0.13 8.44 14.54
CA LEU A 88 0.01 9.68 15.30
C LEU A 88 -1.46 10.07 15.60
N ARG A 89 -2.42 9.53 14.84
CA ARG A 89 -3.83 9.89 14.92
C ARG A 89 -4.73 8.75 15.40
N THR A 90 -4.15 7.61 15.77
CA THR A 90 -4.88 6.41 16.20
C THR A 90 -4.38 5.90 17.53
N GLU A 91 -5.22 5.14 18.22
CA GLU A 91 -4.94 4.58 19.55
C GLU A 91 -5.30 3.10 19.64
N GLY A 92 -4.86 2.46 20.73
CA GLY A 92 -5.22 1.08 21.05
C GLY A 92 -4.96 0.08 19.92
N ASP A 93 -5.95 -0.77 19.67
CA ASP A 93 -5.87 -1.82 18.64
C ASP A 93 -5.90 -1.26 17.22
N VAL A 94 -6.54 -0.12 17.00
CA VAL A 94 -6.52 0.55 15.69
C VAL A 94 -5.09 0.93 15.35
N ARG A 95 -4.36 1.58 16.27
CA ARG A 95 -2.95 1.94 16.06
C ARG A 95 -2.08 0.73 15.74
N ARG A 96 -2.26 -0.38 16.47
CA ARG A 96 -1.53 -1.63 16.21
C ARG A 96 -1.82 -2.16 14.80
N LYS A 97 -3.09 -2.15 14.39
CA LYS A 97 -3.51 -2.60 13.05
C LYS A 97 -2.90 -1.75 11.95
N VAL A 98 -3.05 -0.41 11.99
CA VAL A 98 -2.51 0.45 10.94
C VAL A 98 -0.99 0.32 10.86
N MET A 99 -0.28 0.38 12.00
CA MET A 99 1.17 0.18 12.01
C MET A 99 1.59 -1.18 11.46
N GLY A 100 0.90 -2.26 11.85
CA GLY A 100 1.21 -3.61 11.40
C GLY A 100 1.06 -3.76 9.89
N VAL A 101 -0.04 -3.24 9.32
CA VAL A 101 -0.27 -3.29 7.87
C VAL A 101 0.75 -2.45 7.13
N THR A 102 0.94 -1.18 7.52
CA THR A 102 1.83 -0.26 6.80
C THR A 102 3.29 -0.69 6.89
N LEU A 103 3.79 -1.06 8.07
CA LEU A 103 5.17 -1.52 8.22
C LEU A 103 5.39 -2.90 7.58
N GLY A 104 4.39 -3.79 7.64
CA GLY A 104 4.44 -5.09 6.99
C GLY A 104 4.60 -4.95 5.46
N TRP A 105 3.76 -4.13 4.83
CA TRP A 105 3.85 -3.89 3.39
C TRP A 105 5.13 -3.14 3.01
N GLY A 106 5.54 -2.14 3.79
CA GLY A 106 6.80 -1.43 3.57
C GLY A 106 8.01 -2.37 3.62
N ALA A 107 8.06 -3.27 4.62
CA ALA A 107 9.13 -4.24 4.75
C ALA A 107 9.16 -5.25 3.58
N LEU A 108 8.00 -5.74 3.14
CA LEU A 108 7.91 -6.62 1.96
C LEU A 108 8.40 -5.91 0.69
N ASN A 109 7.99 -4.67 0.46
CA ASN A 109 8.44 -3.88 -0.69
C ASN A 109 9.95 -3.60 -0.64
N ILE A 110 10.52 -3.33 0.54
CA ILE A 110 11.97 -3.20 0.74
C ILE A 110 12.67 -4.51 0.39
N ALA A 111 12.21 -5.63 0.95
CA ALA A 111 12.82 -6.94 0.75
C ALA A 111 12.80 -7.34 -0.73
N ALA A 112 11.66 -7.21 -1.41
CA ALA A 112 11.53 -7.48 -2.84
C ALA A 112 12.50 -6.64 -3.67
N LEU A 113 12.57 -5.33 -3.40
CA LEU A 113 13.46 -4.43 -4.12
C LEU A 113 14.95 -4.75 -3.86
N LEU A 114 15.31 -5.19 -2.66
CA LEU A 114 16.69 -5.56 -2.33
C LEU A 114 17.09 -6.89 -2.97
N ILE A 115 16.21 -7.88 -2.98
CA ILE A 115 16.45 -9.18 -3.61
C ILE A 115 16.58 -9.02 -5.12
N ASP A 116 15.62 -8.35 -5.77
CA ASP A 116 15.64 -8.13 -7.23
C ASP A 116 16.84 -7.30 -7.72
N ARG A 117 17.55 -6.58 -6.83
CA ARG A 117 18.77 -5.82 -7.17
C ARG A 117 20.05 -6.63 -7.05
N ARG A 118 20.00 -7.78 -6.38
CA ARG A 118 21.13 -8.70 -6.22
C ARG A 118 21.18 -9.71 -7.37
N ASP A 119 20.05 -9.96 -8.02
CA ASP A 119 19.86 -10.82 -9.20
C ASP A 119 20.03 -10.07 -10.54
#